data_AF-A0A529LA66-F1
#
_entry.id   AF-A0A529LA66-F1
#
_cell.length_a   1.000
_cell.length_b   1.000
_cell.length_c   1.000
_cell.angle_alpha   90.00
_cell.angle_beta   90.00
_cell.angle_gamma   90.00
#
_symmetry.space_group_name_H-M   'P 1'
#
loop_
_entity.id
_entity.type
_entity.pdbx_description
1 polymer ?
#
loop_
_entity_poly.entity_id
_entity_poly.type
_entity_poly.pdbx_seq_one_letter_code
_entity_poly.pdbx_strand_id
1 'polypeptide(L)'
;PPADDDPDVAAMALRHEPLVLAIPEDDPLVQLPEVGPYHLDGRTWITVVRQPDDTNRGQFLAASAKAGFLPDIAYETADPLTSLGLVSAGLG
;
A
#
# COMPACT_ATOMS: atom_id res chain seq x y z
N PRO A 1 2.14 -2.90 16.98
CA PRO A 1 2.62 -4.24 17.42
C PRO A 1 3.63 -4.09 18.57
N PRO A 2 3.78 -5.08 19.48
CA PRO A 2 4.93 -5.11 20.37
C PRO A 2 6.23 -5.13 19.54
N ALA A 3 7.33 -4.61 20.11
CA ALA A 3 8.62 -4.68 19.45
C ALA A 3 9.01 -6.15 19.21
N ASP A 4 9.59 -6.46 18.05
CA ASP A 4 9.97 -7.83 17.65
C ASP A 4 10.88 -8.55 18.68
N ASP A 5 11.55 -7.80 19.54
CA ASP A 5 12.52 -8.29 20.53
C ASP A 5 12.05 -8.14 21.99
N ASP A 6 10.75 -8.02 22.27
CA ASP A 6 10.26 -8.10 23.65
C ASP A 6 10.43 -9.55 24.17
N PRO A 7 11.35 -9.80 25.13
CA PRO A 7 11.69 -11.15 25.56
C PRO A 7 10.54 -11.87 26.26
N ASP A 8 9.52 -11.12 26.72
CA ASP A 8 8.32 -11.66 27.37
C ASP A 8 7.18 -11.94 26.37
N VAL A 9 7.38 -11.64 25.08
CA VAL A 9 6.37 -11.81 24.02
C VAL A 9 6.88 -12.78 22.95
N ALA A 10 6.16 -13.90 22.77
CA ALA A 10 6.37 -14.79 21.63
C ALA A 10 5.40 -14.46 20.49
N ALA A 11 5.93 -14.19 19.29
CA ALA A 11 5.14 -14.00 18.08
C ALA A 11 5.36 -15.17 17.10
N MET A 12 4.30 -15.56 16.39
CA MET A 12 4.37 -16.60 15.35
C MET A 12 3.58 -16.14 14.12
N ALA A 13 4.20 -16.17 12.94
CA ALA A 13 3.54 -15.84 11.69
C ALA A 13 2.43 -16.86 11.39
N LEU A 14 1.18 -16.41 11.33
CA LEU A 14 0.03 -17.26 11.02
C LEU A 14 -0.18 -17.39 9.51
N ARG A 15 -0.08 -16.27 8.79
CA ARG A 15 -0.34 -16.20 7.36
C ARG A 15 0.33 -15.00 6.72
N HIS A 16 0.77 -15.17 5.48
CA HIS A 16 1.11 -14.06 4.59
C HIS A 16 -0.09 -13.78 3.68
N GLU A 17 -0.63 -12.57 3.76
CA GLU A 17 -1.72 -12.14 2.91
C GLU A 17 -1.16 -11.32 1.74
N PRO A 18 -1.52 -11.64 0.48
CA PRO A 18 -1.04 -10.89 -0.66
C PRO A 18 -1.65 -9.48 -0.62
N LEU A 19 -0.80 -8.47 -0.83
CA LEU A 19 -1.26 -7.11 -1.10
C LEU A 19 -1.84 -7.06 -2.51
N VAL A 20 -2.97 -6.38 -2.65
CA VAL A 20 -3.63 -6.15 -3.95
C VAL A 20 -3.62 -4.65 -4.25
N LEU A 21 -3.48 -4.32 -5.53
CA LEU A 21 -3.58 -2.96 -6.03
C LEU A 21 -5.04 -2.67 -6.40
N ALA A 22 -5.60 -1.60 -5.86
CA ALA A 22 -6.86 -1.05 -6.32
C ALA A 22 -6.57 0.02 -7.39
N ILE A 23 -7.28 -0.04 -8.51
CA ILE A 23 -7.19 0.93 -9.61
C ILE A 23 -8.59 1.33 -10.06
N PRO A 24 -8.79 2.56 -10.57
CA PRO A 24 -10.04 2.95 -11.22
C PRO A 24 -10.35 2.05 -12.42
N GLU A 25 -11.63 1.80 -12.70
CA GLU A 25 -12.05 0.93 -13.82
C GLU A 25 -11.59 1.45 -15.19
N ASP A 26 -11.48 2.78 -15.32
CA ASP A 26 -11.05 3.46 -16.54
C ASP A 26 -9.51 3.60 -16.64
N ASP A 27 -8.74 3.03 -15.70
CA ASP A 27 -7.29 3.15 -15.70
C ASP A 27 -6.64 2.31 -16.82
N PRO A 28 -5.65 2.84 -17.56
CA PRO A 28 -4.93 2.08 -18.58
C PRO A 28 -4.30 0.77 -18.09
N LEU A 29 -3.95 0.67 -16.80
CA LEU A 29 -3.38 -0.54 -16.21
C LEU A 29 -4.35 -1.72 -16.19
N VAL A 30 -5.67 -1.47 -16.29
CA VAL A 30 -6.70 -2.53 -16.38
C VAL A 30 -6.51 -3.40 -17.63
N GLN A 31 -5.91 -2.84 -18.69
CA GLN A 31 -5.68 -3.56 -19.95
C GLN A 31 -4.40 -4.38 -19.95
N LEU A 32 -3.57 -4.27 -18.91
CA LEU A 32 -2.30 -4.98 -18.84
C LEU A 32 -2.50 -6.39 -18.25
N PRO A 33 -1.88 -7.42 -18.84
CA PRO A 33 -1.94 -8.77 -18.29
C PRO A 33 -1.16 -8.89 -16.97
N GLU A 34 -0.16 -8.02 -16.75
CA GLU A 34 0.65 -7.99 -15.55
C GLU A 34 1.14 -6.56 -15.27
N VAL A 35 1.00 -6.12 -14.02
CA VAL A 35 1.44 -4.80 -13.57
C VAL A 35 2.79 -4.91 -12.86
N GLY A 36 3.86 -4.62 -13.61
CA GLY A 36 5.22 -4.51 -13.05
C GLY A 36 5.54 -3.15 -12.39
N PRO A 37 6.66 -3.06 -11.64
CA PRO A 37 7.07 -1.86 -10.90
C PRO A 37 7.18 -0.58 -11.75
N TYR A 38 7.69 -0.68 -12.97
CA TYR A 38 7.85 0.47 -13.87
C TYR A 38 6.52 1.11 -14.27
N HIS A 39 5.41 0.38 -14.21
CA HIS A 39 4.09 0.95 -14.44
C HIS A 39 3.59 1.77 -13.25
N LEU A 40 4.16 1.56 -12.06
CA LEU A 40 3.74 2.14 -10.79
C LEU A 40 4.59 3.33 -10.37
N ASP A 41 5.80 3.43 -10.93
CA ASP A 41 6.77 4.47 -10.61
C ASP A 41 6.24 5.88 -10.93
N GLY A 42 6.35 6.78 -9.96
CA GLY A 42 5.92 8.18 -10.07
C GLY A 42 4.41 8.41 -10.15
N ARG A 43 3.57 7.36 -10.10
CA ARG A 43 2.11 7.52 -10.11
C ARG A 43 1.63 8.14 -8.79
N THR A 44 0.44 8.74 -8.82
CA THR A 44 -0.27 9.20 -7.62
C THR A 44 -0.82 8.03 -6.84
N TRP A 45 -0.68 8.03 -5.52
CA TRP A 45 -1.13 6.96 -4.63
C TRP A 45 -1.96 7.47 -3.44
N ILE A 46 -2.89 6.62 -3.02
CA ILE A 46 -3.62 6.70 -1.75
C ILE A 46 -3.11 5.59 -0.83
N THR A 47 -2.67 5.94 0.38
CA THR A 47 -2.28 4.95 1.39
C THR A 47 -3.27 4.90 2.54
N VAL A 48 -3.40 3.74 3.19
CA VAL A 48 -4.23 3.55 4.38
C VAL A 48 -3.35 3.49 5.61
N VAL A 49 -3.59 4.38 6.57
CA VAL A 49 -2.93 4.41 7.89
C VAL A 49 -4.01 4.16 8.94
N ARG A 50 -4.21 2.91 9.38
CA ARG A 50 -5.32 2.58 10.31
C ARG A 50 -4.93 2.86 11.76
N GLN A 51 -3.66 2.72 12.12
CA GLN A 51 -3.13 2.97 13.45
C GLN A 51 -1.71 3.56 13.44
N PRO A 52 -1.28 4.25 14.51
CA PRO A 52 0.08 4.81 14.62
C PRO A 52 1.20 3.77 14.44
N ASP A 53 0.93 2.51 14.79
CA ASP A 53 1.90 1.41 14.70
C ASP A 53 1.71 0.51 13.46
N ASP A 54 0.80 0.86 12.55
CA ASP A 54 0.69 0.18 11.24
C ASP A 54 1.89 0.53 10.35
N THR A 55 1.95 -0.11 9.16
CA THR A 55 2.86 0.27 8.08
C THR A 55 2.75 1.77 7.80
N ASN A 56 3.65 2.55 8.39
CA ASN A 56 3.69 3.99 8.18
C ASN A 56 4.19 4.29 6.76
N ARG A 57 3.96 5.52 6.31
CA ARG A 57 4.38 6.01 4.98
C ARG A 57 5.84 5.64 4.65
N GLY A 58 6.75 5.73 5.63
CA GLY A 58 8.16 5.41 5.44
C GLY A 58 8.41 3.92 5.17
N GLN A 59 7.77 3.03 5.93
CA GLN A 59 7.87 1.58 5.72
C GLN A 59 7.26 1.17 4.36
N PHE A 60 6.13 1.77 3.99
CA PHE A 60 5.52 1.55 2.70
C PHE A 60 6.44 2.01 1.56
N LEU A 61 6.98 3.24 1.63
CA LEU A 61 7.93 3.76 0.64
C LEU A 61 9.20 2.92 0.55
N ALA A 62 9.74 2.45 1.68
CA ALA A 62 10.90 1.57 1.69
C ALA A 62 10.60 0.22 1.02
N ALA A 63 9.42 -0.34 1.25
CA ALA A 63 8.97 -1.56 0.59
C ALA A 63 8.77 -1.35 -0.93
N SER A 64 8.14 -0.25 -1.35
CA SER A 64 7.99 0.12 -2.76
C SER A 64 9.34 0.30 -3.44
N ALA A 65 10.28 1.04 -2.81
CA ALA A 65 11.62 1.24 -3.34
C ALA A 65 12.37 -0.09 -3.49
N LYS A 66 12.24 -1.00 -2.52
CA LYS A 66 12.79 -2.36 -2.61
C LYS A 66 12.15 -3.18 -3.75
N ALA A 67 10.88 -2.93 -4.06
CA ALA A 67 10.18 -3.52 -5.18
C ALA A 67 10.50 -2.86 -6.53
N GLY A 68 11.23 -1.74 -6.54
CA GLY A 68 11.71 -1.08 -7.76
C GLY A 68 10.82 0.04 -8.29
N PHE A 69 9.97 0.64 -7.46
CA PHE A 69 9.19 1.82 -7.81
C PHE A 69 9.09 2.80 -6.64
N LEU A 70 8.95 4.10 -6.91
CA LEU A 70 8.60 5.11 -5.92
C LEU A 70 7.25 5.75 -6.26
N PRO A 71 6.22 5.55 -5.43
CA PRO A 71 4.93 6.21 -5.61
C PRO A 71 4.95 7.67 -5.13
N ASP A 72 4.15 8.54 -5.74
CA ASP A 72 3.82 9.87 -5.24
C ASP A 72 2.55 9.81 -4.38
N ILE A 73 2.73 9.67 -3.06
CA ILE A 73 1.61 9.53 -2.12
C ILE A 73 0.98 10.90 -1.87
N ALA A 74 -0.19 11.14 -2.50
CA ALA A 74 -0.96 12.38 -2.40
C ALA A 74 -1.98 12.36 -1.26
N TYR A 75 -2.48 11.17 -0.89
CA TYR A 75 -3.52 11.03 0.12
C TYR A 75 -3.20 9.93 1.13
N GLU A 76 -3.54 10.17 2.38
CA GLU A 76 -3.52 9.18 3.46
C GLU A 76 -4.91 9.14 4.10
N THR A 77 -5.49 7.94 4.18
CA THR A 77 -6.83 7.75 4.76
C THR A 77 -6.75 6.86 6.01
N ALA A 78 -7.73 7.02 6.89
CA ALA A 78 -7.79 6.24 8.14
C ALA A 78 -8.37 4.82 7.94
N ASP A 79 -9.12 4.58 6.86
CA ASP A 79 -9.78 3.31 6.60
C ASP A 79 -9.79 2.95 5.11
N PRO A 80 -9.87 1.64 4.77
CA PRO A 80 -9.84 1.18 3.38
C PRO A 80 -11.06 1.58 2.53
N LEU A 81 -12.25 1.76 3.12
CA LEU A 81 -13.45 2.10 2.36
C LEU A 81 -13.36 3.52 1.83
N THR A 82 -12.85 4.44 2.64
CA THR A 82 -12.53 5.81 2.21
C THR A 82 -11.49 5.79 1.08
N SER A 83 -10.44 4.96 1.19
CA SER A 83 -9.43 4.84 0.11
C SER A 83 -10.06 4.39 -1.20
N LEU A 84 -10.89 3.33 -1.16
CA LEU A 84 -11.57 2.81 -2.36
C LEU A 84 -12.52 3.85 -2.97
N GLY A 85 -13.15 4.70 -2.16
CA GLY A 85 -13.94 5.83 -2.65
C GLY A 85 -13.10 6.85 -3.44
N LEU A 86 -11.90 7.17 -2.96
CA LEU A 86 -10.96 8.06 -3.65
C LEU A 86 -10.39 7.43 -4.94
N VAL A 87 -10.10 6.11 -4.92
CA VAL A 87 -9.70 5.35 -6.12
C VAL A 87 -10.80 5.39 -7.16
N SER A 88 -12.05 5.12 -6.76
CA SER A 88 -13.21 5.17 -7.67
C SER A 88 -13.44 6.55 -8.28
N ALA A 89 -12.99 7.61 -7.59
CA ALA A 89 -13.04 8.99 -8.06
C ALA A 89 -11.83 9.39 -8.93
N GLY A 90 -10.86 8.49 -9.14
CA GLY A 90 -9.68 8.74 -9.98
C GLY A 90 -8.60 9.60 -9.34
N LEU A 91 -8.54 9.66 -8.01
CA LEU A 91 -7.58 10.49 -7.27
C LEU A 91 -6.24 9.81 -6.97
N GLY A 92 -6.09 8.54 -7.35
CA GLY A 92 -4.90 7.72 -7.14
C GLY A 92 -5.26 6.23 -7.11
#